data_AF-A0A2N2HT28-F1
#
_entry.id   AF-A0A2N2HT28-F1
#
_cell.length_a   1.000
_cell.length_b   1.000
_cell.length_c   1.000
_cell.angle_alpha   90.00
_cell.angle_beta   90.00
_cell.angle_gamma   90.00
#
_symmetry.space_group_name_H-M   'P 1'
#
loop_
_entity.id
_entity.type
_entity.pdbx_description
1 polymer ?
#
loop_
_entity_poly.entity_id
_entity_poly.type
_entity_poly.pdbx_seq_one_letter_code
_entity_poly.pdbx_strand_id
1 'polypeptide(L)'
;MMSLLILATILSLFTFFLIRRGKDSTAGETLGNYLNALIGGRTEEAYHYLSAQDCARESLADYKMRCSLGSGLIANMIARNITFTIETTDTDHDRATAIATITAPDFTGIMGDVLQDVGSDRLPAGNLDSYIFVCQKISHFLDKYQRESIPMRTDTALFRLILERSGWKICLEDL
;
A
#
# COMPACT_ATOMS: atom_id res chain seq x y z
N MET A 1 -24.12 16.25 31.59
CA MET A 1 -22.74 16.80 31.72
C MET A 1 -21.71 15.74 32.11
N MET A 2 -21.94 14.89 33.11
CA MET A 2 -21.02 13.79 33.46
C MET A 2 -20.70 12.83 32.30
N SER A 3 -21.69 12.46 31.49
CA SER A 3 -21.52 11.55 30.35
C SER A 3 -20.62 12.09 29.25
N LEU A 4 -20.63 13.41 29.00
CA LEU A 4 -19.73 14.09 28.05
C LEU A 4 -18.28 14.15 28.57
N LEU A 5 -18.11 14.36 29.88
CA LEU A 5 -16.79 14.35 30.54
C LEU A 5 -16.14 12.96 30.48
N ILE A 6 -16.92 11.90 30.70
CA ILE A 6 -16.45 10.50 30.61
C ILE A 6 -16.05 10.14 29.18
N LEU A 7 -16.86 10.51 28.18
CA LEU A 7 -16.52 10.26 26.78
C LEU A 7 -15.23 10.99 26.36
N ALA A 8 -15.07 12.25 26.78
CA ALA A 8 -13.86 13.03 26.49
C ALA A 8 -12.61 12.45 27.16
N THR A 9 -12.72 11.91 28.38
CA THR A 9 -11.60 11.24 29.06
C THR A 9 -11.23 9.91 28.42
N ILE A 10 -12.21 9.11 28.01
CA ILE A 10 -11.96 7.86 27.28
C ILE A 10 -11.29 8.15 25.93
N LEU A 11 -11.77 9.16 25.19
CA LEU A 11 -11.17 9.56 23.91
C LEU A 11 -9.74 10.07 24.11
N SER A 12 -9.48 10.84 25.16
CA SER A 12 -8.13 11.33 25.52
C SER A 12 -7.18 10.21 25.94
N LEU A 13 -7.66 9.24 26.72
CA LEU A 13 -6.87 8.06 27.09
C LEU A 13 -6.59 7.17 25.86
N PHE A 14 -7.56 7.03 24.97
CA PHE A 14 -7.41 6.27 23.74
C PHE A 14 -6.40 6.92 22.78
N THR A 15 -6.46 8.25 22.60
CA THR A 15 -5.46 8.97 21.79
C THR A 15 -4.09 8.93 22.45
N PHE A 16 -3.98 9.09 23.77
CA PHE A 16 -2.71 8.96 24.49
C PHE A 16 -2.09 7.56 24.34
N PHE A 17 -2.92 6.51 24.42
CA PHE A 17 -2.48 5.13 24.23
C PHE A 17 -2.02 4.86 22.79
N LEU A 18 -2.74 5.40 21.79
CA LEU A 18 -2.34 5.31 20.38
C LEU A 18 -1.02 6.03 20.09
N ILE A 19 -0.84 7.23 20.65
CA ILE A 19 0.40 8.03 20.50
C ILE A 19 1.59 7.29 21.14
N ARG A 20 1.40 6.72 22.33
CA ARG A 20 2.45 6.00 23.05
C ARG A 20 2.86 4.71 22.31
N ARG A 21 1.88 3.96 21.80
CA ARG A 21 2.14 2.77 20.98
C ARG A 21 2.90 3.08 19.69
N GLY A 22 2.62 4.23 19.05
CA GLY A 22 3.38 4.68 17.89
C GLY A 22 4.85 5.01 18.20
N LYS A 23 5.14 5.48 19.42
CA LYS A 23 6.50 5.81 19.85
C LYS A 23 7.33 4.58 20.26
N ASP A 24 6.67 3.54 20.74
CA ASP A 24 7.30 2.28 21.18
C ASP A 24 7.40 1.23 20.06
N SER A 25 6.94 1.53 18.84
CA SER A 25 7.02 0.62 17.70
C SER A 25 8.48 0.44 17.26
N THR A 26 8.86 -0.78 16.92
CA THR A 26 10.18 -1.08 16.33
C THR A 26 10.28 -0.61 14.88
N ALA A 27 11.48 -0.51 14.33
CA ALA A 27 11.69 -0.16 12.91
C ALA A 27 10.92 -1.12 11.97
N GLY A 28 10.95 -2.42 12.26
CA GLY A 28 10.22 -3.44 11.49
C GLY A 28 8.69 -3.28 11.59
N GLU A 29 8.16 -2.98 12.78
CA GLU A 29 6.72 -2.72 12.96
C GLU A 29 6.28 -1.46 12.22
N THR A 30 7.07 -0.38 12.27
CA THR A 30 6.83 0.85 11.52
C THR A 30 6.77 0.57 10.02
N LEU A 31 7.74 -0.17 9.48
CA LEU A 31 7.73 -0.55 8.06
C LEU A 31 6.51 -1.41 7.72
N GLY A 32 6.15 -2.37 8.58
CA GLY A 32 4.96 -3.20 8.38
C GLY A 32 3.68 -2.39 8.36
N ASN A 33 3.53 -1.42 9.25
CA ASN A 33 2.38 -0.54 9.29
C ASN A 33 2.31 0.37 8.05
N TYR A 34 3.45 0.90 7.60
CA TYR A 34 3.54 1.66 6.36
C TYR A 34 3.13 0.85 5.14
N LEU A 35 3.67 -0.36 4.96
CA LEU A 35 3.33 -1.23 3.83
C LEU A 35 1.84 -1.62 3.87
N ASN A 36 1.31 -1.93 5.05
CA ASN A 36 -0.13 -2.19 5.24
C ASN A 36 -0.99 -0.97 4.88
N ALA A 37 -0.54 0.25 5.19
CA ALA A 37 -1.25 1.48 4.83
C ALA A 37 -1.22 1.72 3.32
N LEU A 38 -0.07 1.53 2.67
CA LEU A 38 0.07 1.62 1.22
C LEU A 38 -0.81 0.60 0.48
N ILE A 39 -0.69 -0.68 0.83
CA ILE A 39 -1.44 -1.78 0.20
C ILE A 39 -2.95 -1.57 0.39
N GLY A 40 -3.37 -1.05 1.55
CA GLY A 40 -4.77 -0.76 1.84
C GLY A 40 -5.27 0.59 1.31
N GLY A 41 -4.48 1.34 0.55
CA GLY A 41 -4.86 2.64 0.00
C GLY A 41 -5.04 3.76 1.04
N ARG A 42 -4.57 3.56 2.28
CA ARG A 42 -4.59 4.56 3.36
C ARG A 42 -3.39 5.48 3.22
N THR A 43 -3.34 6.23 2.11
CA THR A 43 -2.19 7.06 1.72
C THR A 43 -1.84 8.15 2.73
N GLU A 44 -2.83 8.72 3.41
CA GLU A 44 -2.59 9.68 4.50
C GLU A 44 -1.88 9.05 5.69
N GLU A 45 -2.31 7.85 6.09
CA GLU A 45 -1.66 7.09 7.15
C GLU A 45 -0.23 6.72 6.74
N ALA A 46 -0.04 6.24 5.50
CA ALA A 46 1.27 5.92 4.95
C ALA A 46 2.23 7.13 4.99
N TYR A 47 1.74 8.32 4.63
CA TYR A 47 2.52 9.55 4.67
C TYR A 47 3.04 9.87 6.07
N HIS A 48 2.26 9.58 7.12
CA HIS A 48 2.69 9.83 8.50
C HIS A 48 3.83 8.93 8.99
N TYR A 49 4.15 7.85 8.28
CA TYR A 49 5.33 7.04 8.56
C TYR A 49 6.60 7.57 7.89
N LEU A 50 6.50 8.56 6.99
CA LEU A 50 7.66 9.13 6.30
C LEU A 50 8.47 10.05 7.20
N SER A 51 9.76 10.19 6.88
CA SER A 51 10.66 11.13 7.55
C SER A 51 10.19 12.57 7.39
N ALA A 52 10.54 13.43 8.35
CA ALA A 52 10.27 14.86 8.25
C ALA A 52 10.95 15.49 7.03
N GLN A 53 12.12 14.95 6.63
CA GLN A 53 12.83 15.37 5.43
C GLN A 53 12.01 15.08 4.16
N ASP A 54 11.45 13.89 4.03
CA ASP A 54 10.63 13.52 2.87
C ASP A 54 9.31 14.29 2.85
N CYS A 55 8.69 14.49 4.01
CA CYS A 55 7.50 15.33 4.15
C CYS A 55 7.75 16.81 3.81
N ALA A 56 9.02 17.26 3.82
CA ALA A 56 9.39 18.59 3.36
C ALA A 56 9.69 18.64 1.85
N ARG A 57 10.04 17.51 1.23
CA ARG A 57 10.30 17.38 -0.21
C ARG A 57 9.01 17.22 -1.00
N GLU A 58 8.06 16.45 -0.49
CA GLU A 58 6.79 16.15 -1.16
C GLU A 58 5.63 16.48 -0.23
N SER A 59 4.66 17.24 -0.71
CA SER A 59 3.49 17.57 0.08
C SER A 59 2.57 16.36 0.24
N LEU A 60 1.76 16.33 1.30
CA LEU A 60 0.73 15.30 1.48
C LEU A 60 -0.22 15.19 0.26
N ALA A 61 -0.52 16.32 -0.40
CA ALA A 61 -1.39 16.33 -1.57
C ALA A 61 -0.73 15.61 -2.76
N ASP A 62 0.55 15.90 -3.02
CA ASP A 62 1.32 15.27 -4.09
C ASP A 62 1.52 13.78 -3.83
N TYR A 63 1.86 13.42 -2.59
CA TYR A 63 1.98 12.04 -2.16
C TYR A 63 0.67 11.26 -2.35
N LYS A 64 -0.47 11.84 -1.94
CA LYS A 64 -1.80 11.24 -2.12
C LYS A 64 -2.12 11.00 -3.59
N MET A 65 -1.75 11.95 -4.46
CA MET A 65 -1.96 11.82 -5.90
C MET A 65 -1.09 10.71 -6.49
N ARG A 66 0.20 10.67 -6.13
CA ARG A 66 1.17 9.67 -6.62
C ARG A 66 0.86 8.26 -6.15
N CYS A 67 0.44 8.09 -4.90
CA CYS A 67 0.14 6.79 -4.29
C CYS A 67 -1.34 6.41 -4.35
N SER A 68 -2.16 7.14 -5.12
CA SER A 68 -3.59 6.85 -5.25
C SER A 68 -3.81 5.48 -5.92
N LEU A 69 -4.58 4.61 -5.27
CA LEU A 69 -5.02 3.34 -5.87
C LEU A 69 -6.28 3.48 -6.73
N GLY A 70 -6.80 4.69 -6.91
CA GLY A 70 -8.05 4.95 -7.61
C GLY A 70 -9.26 4.34 -6.88
N SER A 71 -9.86 3.30 -7.46
CA SER A 71 -11.05 2.65 -6.89
C SER A 71 -10.70 1.78 -5.68
N GLY A 72 -11.20 2.14 -4.51
CA GLY A 72 -11.02 1.37 -3.28
C GLY A 72 -11.56 -0.08 -3.37
N LEU A 73 -12.59 -0.32 -4.19
CA LEU A 73 -13.10 -1.67 -4.43
C LEU A 73 -12.05 -2.55 -5.12
N ILE A 74 -11.46 -2.05 -6.21
CA ILE A 74 -10.45 -2.75 -6.98
C ILE A 74 -9.18 -2.94 -6.15
N ALA A 75 -8.75 -1.88 -5.46
CA ALA A 75 -7.62 -1.94 -4.54
C ALA A 75 -7.77 -3.05 -3.50
N ASN A 76 -8.92 -3.14 -2.83
CA ASN A 76 -9.19 -4.17 -1.84
C ASN A 76 -9.23 -5.59 -2.45
N MET A 77 -9.73 -5.73 -3.67
CA MET A 77 -9.73 -7.02 -4.36
C MET A 77 -8.32 -7.52 -4.71
N ILE A 78 -7.39 -6.60 -4.96
CA ILE A 78 -6.01 -6.92 -5.29
C ILE A 78 -5.19 -7.13 -4.00
N ALA A 79 -5.39 -6.26 -3.01
CA ALA A 79 -4.65 -6.23 -1.74
C ALA A 79 -4.65 -7.58 -1.00
N ARG A 80 -5.74 -8.35 -1.06
CA ARG A 80 -5.83 -9.69 -0.43
C ARG A 80 -4.82 -10.71 -0.95
N ASN A 81 -4.27 -10.49 -2.14
CA ASN A 81 -3.27 -11.36 -2.75
C ASN A 81 -1.85 -10.87 -2.46
N ILE A 82 -1.67 -9.74 -1.78
CA ILE A 82 -0.36 -9.19 -1.47
C ILE A 82 0.01 -9.61 -0.05
N THR A 83 1.17 -10.24 0.09
CA THR A 83 1.76 -10.59 1.38
C THR A 83 3.17 -10.06 1.46
N PHE A 84 3.68 -9.82 2.66
CA PHE A 84 5.07 -9.44 2.85
C PHE A 84 5.62 -9.97 4.16
N THR A 85 6.93 -10.15 4.20
CA THR A 85 7.72 -10.40 5.41
C THR A 85 8.77 -9.33 5.54
N ILE A 86 9.15 -9.01 6.78
CA ILE A 86 10.14 -7.97 7.08
C ILE A 86 11.27 -8.60 7.88
N GLU A 87 12.48 -8.41 7.40
CA GLU A 87 13.72 -8.74 8.11
C GLU A 87 14.46 -7.42 8.41
N THR A 88 14.71 -7.14 9.69
CA THR A 88 15.50 -5.96 10.09
C THR A 88 16.94 -6.41 10.29
N THR A 89 17.85 -5.87 9.50
CA THR A 89 19.23 -6.40 9.39
C THR A 89 20.26 -5.58 10.13
N ASP A 90 20.05 -4.26 10.25
CA ASP A 90 20.96 -3.35 10.94
C ASP A 90 20.15 -2.34 11.74
N THR A 91 20.48 -2.18 13.01
CA THR A 91 19.85 -1.19 13.90
C THR A 91 20.96 -0.53 14.69
N ASP A 92 21.44 0.61 14.20
CA ASP A 92 22.24 1.54 14.99
C ASP A 92 21.30 2.48 15.75
N HIS A 93 21.76 3.08 16.85
CA HIS A 93 20.95 3.78 17.86
C HIS A 93 19.80 4.65 17.30
N ASP A 94 20.00 5.31 16.16
CA ASP A 94 19.02 6.17 15.49
C ASP A 94 18.70 5.77 14.04
N ARG A 95 19.21 4.65 13.53
CA ARG A 95 19.11 4.23 12.12
C ARG A 95 18.84 2.75 12.00
N ALA A 96 17.99 2.36 11.04
CA ALA A 96 17.77 0.97 10.74
C ALA A 96 17.72 0.71 9.25
N THR A 97 18.14 -0.48 8.85
CA THR A 97 17.90 -1.04 7.52
C THR A 97 16.98 -2.25 7.67
N ALA A 98 15.90 -2.25 6.88
CA ALA A 98 14.96 -3.34 6.83
C ALA A 98 14.75 -3.79 5.39
N ILE A 99 14.68 -5.10 5.19
CA ILE A 99 14.39 -5.74 3.91
C ILE A 99 12.96 -6.25 3.98
N ALA A 100 12.11 -5.78 3.07
CA ALA A 100 10.78 -6.32 2.89
C ALA A 100 10.80 -7.29 1.70
N THR A 101 10.42 -8.54 1.93
CA THR A 101 10.14 -9.49 0.86
C THR A 101 8.65 -9.44 0.56
N ILE A 102 8.27 -8.95 -0.61
CA ILE A 102 6.88 -8.71 -0.99
C ILE A 102 6.49 -9.74 -2.05
N THR A 103 5.41 -10.46 -1.80
CA THR A 103 4.78 -11.37 -2.78
C THR A 103 3.45 -10.77 -3.21
N ALA A 104 3.29 -10.53 -4.51
CA ALA A 104 2.11 -9.89 -5.10
C ALA A 104 1.76 -10.58 -6.43
N PRO A 105 0.57 -10.34 -7.00
CA PRO A 105 0.29 -10.71 -8.38
C PRO A 105 1.37 -10.16 -9.31
N ASP A 106 1.79 -10.95 -10.29
CA ASP A 106 2.70 -10.50 -11.35
C ASP A 106 1.96 -9.52 -12.27
N PHE A 107 1.88 -8.26 -11.85
CA PHE A 107 1.16 -7.23 -12.58
C PHE A 107 1.75 -7.00 -13.97
N THR A 108 3.06 -7.17 -14.16
CA THR A 108 3.70 -7.06 -15.47
C THR A 108 3.23 -8.17 -16.39
N GLY A 109 3.25 -9.42 -15.92
CA GLY A 109 2.73 -10.56 -16.67
C GLY A 109 1.23 -10.42 -16.97
N ILE A 110 0.42 -10.09 -15.97
CA ILE A 110 -1.04 -9.91 -16.11
C ILE A 110 -1.36 -8.81 -17.14
N MET A 111 -0.67 -7.67 -17.09
CA MET A 111 -0.88 -6.59 -18.06
C MET A 111 -0.39 -6.97 -19.45
N GLY A 112 0.70 -7.73 -19.56
CA GLY A 112 1.20 -8.29 -20.82
C GLY A 112 0.16 -9.19 -21.49
N ASP A 113 -0.41 -10.12 -20.72
CA ASP A 113 -1.49 -11.02 -21.17
C ASP A 113 -2.71 -10.22 -21.67
N VAL A 114 -3.14 -9.20 -20.91
CA VAL A 114 -4.27 -8.34 -21.29
C VAL A 114 -3.98 -7.58 -22.58
N LEU A 115 -2.81 -6.97 -22.71
CA LEU A 115 -2.44 -6.20 -23.89
C LEU A 115 -2.28 -7.08 -25.13
N GLN A 116 -1.75 -8.29 -24.98
CA GLN A 116 -1.59 -9.23 -26.08
C GLN A 116 -2.96 -9.71 -26.60
N ASP A 117 -3.84 -10.15 -25.70
CA ASP A 117 -5.16 -10.69 -26.04
C ASP A 117 -6.12 -9.61 -26.58
N VAL A 118 -6.13 -8.42 -25.97
CA VAL A 118 -6.91 -7.28 -26.50
C VAL A 118 -6.30 -6.77 -27.80
N GLY A 119 -4.98 -6.75 -27.93
CA GLY A 119 -4.28 -6.29 -29.14
C GLY A 119 -4.51 -7.20 -30.35
N SER A 120 -4.79 -8.49 -30.14
CA SER A 120 -5.19 -9.40 -31.22
C SER A 120 -6.63 -9.21 -31.71
N ASP A 121 -7.48 -8.58 -30.89
CA ASP A 121 -8.88 -8.37 -31.22
C ASP A 121 -9.15 -6.97 -31.75
N ARG A 122 -9.96 -6.88 -32.80
CA ARG A 122 -10.38 -5.58 -33.32
C ARG A 122 -11.48 -5.01 -32.42
N LEU A 123 -11.18 -3.91 -31.72
CA LEU A 123 -12.17 -3.12 -30.99
C LEU A 123 -13.36 -2.77 -31.92
N PRO A 124 -14.61 -3.08 -31.52
CA PRO A 124 -15.78 -2.69 -32.29
C PRO A 124 -15.88 -1.18 -32.47
N ALA A 125 -16.49 -0.74 -33.58
CA ALA A 125 -16.66 0.68 -33.86
C ALA A 125 -17.88 1.31 -33.16
N GLY A 126 -18.89 0.49 -32.81
CA GLY A 126 -20.12 0.95 -32.16
C GLY A 126 -20.02 0.96 -30.64
N ASN A 127 -20.49 2.02 -29.98
CA ASN A 127 -20.37 2.19 -28.52
C ASN A 127 -20.98 1.02 -27.71
N LEU A 128 -22.13 0.49 -28.13
CA LEU A 128 -22.76 -0.65 -27.44
C LEU A 128 -21.93 -1.93 -27.60
N ASP A 129 -21.44 -2.19 -28.80
CA ASP A 129 -20.61 -3.37 -29.08
C ASP A 129 -19.27 -3.29 -28.35
N SER A 130 -18.67 -2.10 -28.29
CA SER A 130 -17.45 -1.85 -27.51
C SER A 130 -17.66 -2.07 -26.02
N TYR A 131 -18.82 -1.64 -25.48
CA TYR A 131 -19.18 -1.92 -24.10
C TYR A 131 -19.28 -3.43 -23.83
N ILE A 132 -20.02 -4.17 -24.68
CA ILE A 132 -20.16 -5.63 -24.55
C ILE A 132 -18.80 -6.31 -24.63
N PHE A 133 -17.97 -5.92 -25.59
CA PHE A 133 -16.62 -6.46 -25.76
C PHE A 133 -15.74 -6.24 -24.52
N VAL A 134 -15.73 -5.03 -23.97
CA VAL A 134 -14.96 -4.72 -22.75
C VAL A 134 -15.45 -5.56 -21.57
N CYS A 135 -16.76 -5.68 -21.38
CA CYS A 135 -17.31 -6.54 -20.33
C CYS A 135 -16.91 -8.01 -20.50
N GLN A 136 -16.99 -8.54 -21.73
CA GLN A 136 -16.57 -9.92 -22.02
C GLN A 136 -15.09 -10.15 -21.73
N LYS A 137 -14.22 -9.20 -22.10
CA LYS A 137 -12.78 -9.29 -21.81
C LYS A 137 -12.49 -9.25 -20.32
N ILE A 138 -13.12 -8.34 -19.57
CA ILE A 138 -12.98 -8.28 -18.11
C ILE A 138 -13.43 -9.61 -17.48
N SER A 139 -14.59 -10.13 -17.87
CA SER A 139 -15.09 -11.42 -17.37
C SER A 139 -14.15 -12.57 -17.71
N HIS A 140 -13.60 -12.61 -18.94
CA HIS A 140 -12.64 -13.64 -19.34
C HIS A 140 -11.41 -13.68 -18.43
N PHE A 141 -10.80 -12.52 -18.12
CA PHE A 141 -9.63 -12.47 -17.24
C PHE A 141 -9.98 -12.81 -15.79
N LEU A 142 -11.13 -12.38 -15.28
CA LEU A 142 -11.60 -12.78 -13.96
C LEU A 142 -11.76 -14.31 -13.87
N ASP A 143 -12.39 -14.92 -14.86
CA ASP A 143 -12.60 -16.37 -14.91
C ASP A 143 -11.29 -17.15 -15.12
N LYS A 144 -10.36 -16.62 -15.93
CA LYS A 144 -9.04 -17.21 -16.16
C LYS A 144 -8.29 -17.31 -14.84
N TYR A 145 -8.10 -16.20 -14.14
CA TYR A 145 -7.30 -16.17 -12.92
C TYR A 145 -8.01 -16.79 -11.71
N GLN A 146 -9.34 -16.91 -11.73
CA GLN A 146 -10.05 -17.74 -10.75
C GLN A 146 -9.76 -19.24 -10.94
N ARG A 147 -9.58 -19.71 -12.18
CA ARG A 147 -9.36 -21.13 -12.50
C ARG A 147 -7.89 -21.55 -12.48
N GLU A 148 -7.02 -20.74 -13.07
CA GLU A 148 -5.61 -21.07 -13.34
C GLU A 148 -4.65 -20.63 -12.22
N SER A 149 -5.20 -20.08 -11.12
CA SER A 149 -4.49 -19.33 -10.08
C SER A 149 -3.86 -18.03 -10.59
N ILE A 150 -3.82 -17.00 -9.74
CA ILE A 150 -3.22 -15.71 -10.09
C ILE A 150 -1.70 -15.92 -10.14
N PRO A 151 -1.01 -15.56 -11.24
CA PRO A 151 0.45 -15.63 -11.28
C PRO A 151 1.02 -14.69 -10.21
N MET A 152 1.91 -15.22 -9.38
CA MET A 152 2.51 -14.49 -8.26
C MET A 152 3.99 -14.24 -8.53
N ARG A 153 4.48 -13.09 -8.06
CA ARG A 153 5.89 -12.71 -8.10
C ARG A 153 6.33 -12.24 -6.72
N THR A 154 7.56 -12.59 -6.36
CA THR A 154 8.20 -12.16 -5.12
C THR A 154 9.43 -11.33 -5.44
N ASP A 155 9.48 -10.12 -4.88
CA ASP A 155 10.64 -9.23 -5.00
C ASP A 155 11.05 -8.72 -3.59
N THR A 156 12.32 -8.39 -3.43
CA THR A 156 12.86 -7.82 -2.19
C THR A 156 13.13 -6.33 -2.35
N ALA A 157 12.68 -5.53 -1.40
CA ALA A 157 12.93 -4.09 -1.34
C ALA A 157 13.64 -3.71 -0.04
N LEU A 158 14.68 -2.89 -0.16
CA LEU A 158 15.44 -2.37 0.97
C LEU A 158 14.87 -1.02 1.39
N PHE A 159 14.62 -0.86 2.68
CA PHE A 159 14.11 0.37 3.30
C PHE A 159 15.10 0.88 4.34
N ARG A 160 15.35 2.18 4.31
CA ARG A 160 16.10 2.88 5.35
C ARG A 160 15.13 3.58 6.29
N LEU A 161 15.40 3.48 7.58
CA LEU A 161 14.62 4.10 8.62
C LEU A 161 15.50 4.94 9.54
N ILE A 162 14.93 6.02 10.07
CA ILE A 162 15.56 6.88 11.06
C ILE A 162 14.67 7.04 12.28
N LEU A 163 15.25 7.13 13.47
CA LEU A 163 14.53 7.39 14.69
C LEU A 163 14.38 8.90 14.90
N GLU A 164 13.15 9.40 14.78
CA GLU A 164 12.82 10.78 15.11
C GLU A 164 12.15 10.89 16.49
N ARG A 165 11.91 12.12 16.97
CA ARG A 165 11.22 12.36 18.25
C ARG A 165 9.85 11.68 18.35
N SER A 166 9.21 11.46 17.20
CA SER A 166 7.88 10.86 17.07
C SER A 166 7.92 9.33 16.89
N GLY A 167 9.09 8.71 16.81
CA GLY A 167 9.28 7.28 16.54
C GLY A 167 10.09 7.04 15.27
N TRP A 168 10.20 5.77 14.87
CA TRP A 168 10.85 5.39 13.61
C TRP A 168 10.09 5.93 12.41
N LYS A 169 10.84 6.40 11.41
CA LYS A 169 10.34 6.95 10.15
C LYS A 169 11.06 6.35 8.96
N ILE A 170 10.37 6.28 7.82
CA ILE A 170 10.86 5.72 6.57
C ILE A 170 11.47 6.84 5.73
N CYS A 171 12.67 6.58 5.21
CA CYS A 171 13.32 7.45 4.25
C CYS A 171 12.98 6.98 2.84
N LEU A 172 12.33 7.85 2.07
CA LEU A 172 12.16 7.65 0.63
C LEU A 172 13.46 8.07 -0.05
N GLU A 173 14.37 7.12 -0.24
CA GLU A 173 15.40 7.31 -1.25
C GLU A 173 14.73 7.38 -2.63
N ASP A 174 15.37 8.03 -3.60
CA ASP A 174 14.84 8.13 -4.96
C ASP A 174 14.65 6.70 -5.52
N LEU A 175 13.41 6.18 -5.41
CA LEU A 175 12.93 4.93 -6.00
C LEU A 175 13.10 4.97 -7.52
#